data_AF-A0A0S8C5C1-F1
#
_entry.id   AF-A0A0S8C5C1-F1
#
_cell.length_a   1.000
_cell.length_b   1.000
_cell.length_c   1.000
_cell.angle_alpha   90.00
_cell.angle_beta   90.00
_cell.angle_gamma   90.00
#
_symmetry.space_group_name_H-M   'P 1'
#
loop_
_entity.id
_entity.type
_entity.pdbx_description
1 polymer ?
#
loop_
_entity_poly.entity_id
_entity_poly.type
_entity_poly.pdbx_seq_one_letter_code
_entity_poly.pdbx_strand_id
1 'polypeptide(L)'
;MKDWVEYPDEGPINPYDPVLFVANTLKRLGLAQQRIGVNLRVTPVEEYQRLQTLLPKARLVDFRAEGVRIRRSDPELGCVRQANEVNRAALAETIEALEPGWSEWDIVMHLCKGHEKRLGDEYFYSATGATVCQVGEHMLHMHAIRTPAERKKRCVARGDGIWVEPGIFVKTYVGCMIRTVWMGEPPRRVREALDVVHEAFDRLVKVLGPGRTAHDVDAVARDYITAKGFEIQHRTGYVANERWTDAGILSLTPGNPLVLEVGQVFHCPMHVFLPGIGYVGSSEQVVITSRGCEVLGDQSICPRRLYIK
;
A
#
# COMPACT_ATOMS: atom_id res chain seq x y z
N MET A 1 -24.08 14.34 37.96
CA MET A 1 -24.80 14.99 36.84
C MET A 1 -24.37 14.23 35.58
N LYS A 2 -25.28 13.95 34.65
CA LYS A 2 -24.89 13.38 33.35
C LYS A 2 -24.33 14.55 32.51
N ASP A 3 -23.05 14.52 32.16
CA ASP A 3 -22.38 15.57 31.36
C ASP A 3 -22.66 15.43 29.85
N TRP A 4 -23.75 14.76 29.48
CA TRP A 4 -24.14 14.50 28.09
C TRP A 4 -25.66 14.58 27.91
N VAL A 5 -26.07 14.89 26.69
CA VAL A 5 -27.47 14.90 26.27
C VAL A 5 -27.70 13.63 25.44
N GLU A 6 -28.68 12.82 25.85
CA GLU A 6 -29.15 11.70 25.04
C GLU A 6 -29.99 12.25 23.87
N TYR A 7 -29.48 12.07 22.66
CA TYR A 7 -30.26 12.26 21.44
C TYR A 7 -30.97 10.95 21.09
N PRO A 8 -32.20 11.00 20.55
CA PRO A 8 -32.84 9.79 20.03
C PRO A 8 -32.02 9.20 18.88
N ASP A 9 -31.98 7.87 18.81
CA ASP A 9 -31.27 7.15 17.74
C ASP A 9 -31.83 7.49 16.34
N GLU A 10 -33.11 7.87 16.27
CA GLU A 10 -33.77 8.32 15.05
C GLU A 10 -34.21 9.79 15.15
N GLY A 11 -33.72 10.60 14.20
CA GLY A 11 -34.19 11.97 13.98
C GLY A 11 -35.46 12.05 13.13
N PRO A 12 -36.03 13.24 12.93
CA PRO A 12 -37.16 13.43 12.01
C PRO A 12 -36.80 12.99 10.58
N ILE A 13 -37.80 12.58 9.79
CA ILE A 13 -37.63 12.17 8.38
C ILE A 13 -36.84 13.26 7.65
N ASN A 14 -35.62 12.94 7.23
CA ASN A 14 -34.78 13.83 6.47
C ASN A 14 -35.27 13.84 5.00
N PRO A 15 -35.82 14.95 4.48
CA PRO A 15 -36.24 15.03 3.08
C PRO A 15 -35.07 14.92 2.10
N TYR A 16 -33.83 15.04 2.59
CA TYR A 16 -32.59 14.87 1.86
C TYR A 16 -31.91 13.52 2.15
N ASP A 17 -32.67 12.53 2.64
CA ASP A 17 -32.16 11.19 2.87
C ASP A 17 -31.66 10.55 1.55
N PRO A 18 -30.35 10.31 1.41
CA PRO A 18 -29.77 9.80 0.16
C PRO A 18 -30.29 8.40 -0.16
N VAL A 19 -30.58 7.56 0.84
CA VAL A 19 -31.04 6.19 0.61
C VAL A 19 -32.46 6.19 0.05
N LEU A 20 -33.35 7.01 0.63
CA LEU A 20 -34.71 7.20 0.11
C LEU A 20 -34.69 7.81 -1.31
N PHE A 21 -33.81 8.78 -1.56
CA PHE A 21 -33.65 9.37 -2.89
C PHE A 21 -33.22 8.33 -3.94
N VAL A 22 -32.25 7.48 -3.62
CA VAL A 22 -31.81 6.39 -4.50
C VAL A 22 -32.94 5.40 -4.75
N ALA A 23 -33.65 4.95 -3.71
CA ALA A 23 -34.76 4.01 -3.86
C ALA A 23 -35.90 4.57 -4.73
N ASN A 24 -36.27 5.84 -4.52
CA ASN A 24 -37.29 6.52 -5.34
C ASN A 24 -36.84 6.71 -6.79
N THR A 25 -35.55 7.00 -7.01
CA THR A 25 -34.98 7.08 -8.36
C THR A 25 -35.06 5.72 -9.07
N LEU A 26 -34.69 4.62 -8.40
CA LEU A 26 -34.80 3.27 -8.93
C LEU A 26 -36.25 2.88 -9.26
N LYS A 27 -37.21 3.29 -8.42
CA LYS A 27 -38.66 3.12 -8.70
C LYS A 27 -39.08 3.87 -9.95
N ARG A 28 -38.71 5.15 -10.07
CA ARG A 28 -39.01 6.00 -11.23
C ARG A 28 -38.41 5.46 -12.53
N LEU A 29 -37.23 4.86 -12.46
CA LEU A 29 -36.56 4.22 -13.59
C LEU A 29 -37.13 2.82 -13.93
N GLY A 30 -38.13 2.32 -13.19
CA GLY A 30 -38.69 0.98 -13.40
C GLY A 30 -37.76 -0.16 -12.95
N LEU A 31 -36.73 0.14 -12.15
CA LEU A 31 -35.71 -0.81 -11.72
C LEU A 31 -35.99 -1.46 -10.36
N ALA A 32 -37.05 -1.06 -9.65
CA ALA A 32 -37.34 -1.49 -8.28
C ALA A 32 -37.64 -2.99 -8.07
N GLN A 33 -37.73 -3.76 -9.15
CA GLN A 33 -37.92 -5.23 -9.12
C GLN A 33 -36.78 -5.97 -9.80
N GLN A 34 -35.72 -5.27 -10.20
CA GLN A 34 -34.61 -5.83 -10.95
C GLN A 34 -33.53 -6.39 -10.03
N ARG A 35 -32.53 -7.02 -10.63
CA ARG A 35 -31.27 -7.36 -9.98
C ARG A 35 -30.37 -6.13 -9.94
N ILE A 36 -30.04 -5.64 -8.75
CA ILE A 36 -29.31 -4.37 -8.55
C ILE A 36 -28.00 -4.66 -7.82
N GLY A 37 -26.89 -4.22 -8.42
CA GLY A 37 -25.57 -4.29 -7.80
C GLY A 37 -25.39 -3.25 -6.70
N VAL A 38 -24.91 -3.67 -5.53
CA VAL A 38 -24.53 -2.80 -4.41
C VAL A 38 -23.13 -3.19 -3.98
N ASN A 39 -22.23 -2.22 -3.78
CA ASN A 39 -20.88 -2.52 -3.30
C ASN A 39 -20.90 -2.76 -1.78
N LEU A 40 -21.13 -4.01 -1.36
CA LEU A 40 -21.28 -4.38 0.04
C LEU A 40 -20.00 -4.18 0.88
N ARG A 41 -18.86 -3.94 0.23
CA ARG A 41 -17.59 -3.68 0.91
C ARG A 41 -17.52 -2.27 1.50
N VAL A 42 -18.23 -1.31 0.90
CA VAL A 42 -18.15 0.11 1.28
C VAL A 42 -19.50 0.70 1.68
N THR A 43 -20.60 0.08 1.28
CA THR A 43 -21.94 0.49 1.72
C THR A 43 -22.11 0.15 3.20
N PRO A 44 -22.42 1.14 4.07
CA PRO A 44 -22.76 0.88 5.46
C PRO A 44 -23.90 -0.13 5.59
N VAL A 45 -23.82 -1.01 6.59
CA VAL A 45 -24.81 -2.08 6.80
C VAL A 45 -26.22 -1.50 6.96
N GLU A 46 -26.33 -0.38 7.69
CA GLU A 46 -27.60 0.34 7.88
C GLU A 46 -28.21 0.79 6.54
N GLU A 47 -27.43 1.44 5.68
CA GLU A 47 -27.92 1.88 4.36
C GLU A 47 -28.36 0.69 3.49
N TYR A 48 -27.62 -0.41 3.52
CA TYR A 48 -27.99 -1.63 2.81
C TYR A 48 -29.33 -2.19 3.30
N GLN A 49 -29.54 -2.28 4.62
CA GLN A 49 -30.80 -2.74 5.20
C GLN A 49 -31.96 -1.81 4.85
N ARG A 50 -31.73 -0.49 4.87
CA ARG A 50 -32.72 0.51 4.45
C ARG A 50 -33.11 0.35 2.99
N LEU A 51 -32.15 0.08 2.09
CA LEU A 51 -32.44 -0.24 0.69
C LEU A 51 -33.30 -1.51 0.55
N GLN A 52 -33.05 -2.56 1.34
CA GLN A 52 -33.87 -3.77 1.32
C GLN A 52 -35.33 -3.47 1.71
N THR A 53 -35.54 -2.65 2.74
CA THR A 53 -36.88 -2.23 3.16
C THR A 53 -37.59 -1.37 2.11
N LEU A 54 -36.87 -0.43 1.48
CA LEU A 54 -37.44 0.50 0.51
C LEU A 54 -37.68 -0.11 -0.87
N LEU A 55 -36.95 -1.19 -1.20
CA LEU A 55 -37.01 -1.93 -2.47
C LEU A 55 -37.23 -3.44 -2.21
N PRO A 56 -38.34 -3.84 -1.56
CA PRO A 56 -38.52 -5.21 -1.07
C PRO A 56 -38.64 -6.26 -2.19
N LYS A 57 -38.85 -5.82 -3.44
CA LYS A 57 -38.95 -6.68 -4.62
C LYS A 57 -37.66 -6.70 -5.45
N ALA A 58 -36.67 -5.86 -5.15
CA ALA A 58 -35.39 -5.87 -5.85
C ALA A 58 -34.51 -7.01 -5.33
N ARG A 59 -33.74 -7.63 -6.22
CA ARG A 59 -32.69 -8.57 -5.84
C ARG A 59 -31.38 -7.80 -5.71
N LEU A 60 -31.08 -7.31 -4.52
CA LEU A 60 -29.78 -6.69 -4.24
C LEU A 60 -28.68 -7.76 -4.23
N VAL A 61 -27.59 -7.50 -4.95
CA VAL A 61 -26.45 -8.41 -5.06
C VAL A 61 -25.16 -7.65 -4.87
N ASP A 62 -24.15 -8.30 -4.29
CA ASP A 62 -22.81 -7.71 -4.22
C ASP A 62 -22.28 -7.45 -5.62
N PHE A 63 -21.87 -6.20 -5.87
CA PHE A 63 -21.21 -5.80 -7.11
C PHE A 63 -20.00 -4.94 -6.75
N ARG A 64 -18.83 -5.46 -7.14
CA ARG A 64 -17.52 -4.86 -6.87
C ARG A 64 -16.90 -4.43 -8.18
N ALA A 65 -16.77 -3.12 -8.38
CA ALA A 65 -16.11 -2.56 -9.57
C ALA A 65 -14.57 -2.70 -9.49
N GLU A 66 -14.04 -3.10 -8.35
CA GLU A 66 -12.61 -3.17 -8.08
C GLU A 66 -11.88 -4.14 -9.02
N GLY A 67 -12.53 -5.22 -9.49
CA GLY A 67 -11.97 -6.11 -10.50
C GLY A 67 -11.70 -5.44 -11.86
N VAL A 68 -12.40 -4.34 -12.18
CA VAL A 68 -12.13 -3.53 -13.39
C VAL A 68 -10.93 -2.62 -13.18
N ARG A 69 -10.67 -2.21 -11.93
CA ARG A 69 -9.66 -1.21 -11.56
C ARG A 69 -8.26 -1.79 -11.42
N ILE A 70 -8.14 -3.12 -11.38
CA ILE A 70 -6.84 -3.79 -11.34
C ILE A 70 -6.05 -3.57 -12.64
N ARG A 71 -6.73 -3.30 -13.76
CA ARG A 71 -6.07 -2.95 -15.03
C ARG A 71 -6.11 -1.45 -15.23
N ARG A 72 -4.95 -0.82 -15.16
CA ARG A 72 -4.80 0.63 -15.32
C ARG A 72 -4.74 1.00 -16.80
N SER A 73 -5.41 2.10 -17.13
CA SER A 73 -5.27 2.81 -18.40
C SER A 73 -3.98 3.65 -18.42
N ASP A 74 -3.57 4.12 -19.60
CA ASP A 74 -2.34 4.92 -19.74
C ASP A 74 -2.32 6.20 -18.90
N PRO A 75 -3.43 6.99 -18.77
CA PRO A 75 -3.45 8.15 -17.88
C PRO A 75 -3.27 7.78 -16.40
N GLU A 76 -3.83 6.65 -15.97
CA GLU A 76 -3.67 6.14 -14.61
C GLU A 76 -2.22 5.72 -14.35
N LEU A 77 -1.60 5.03 -15.31
CA LEU A 77 -0.18 4.67 -15.25
C LEU A 77 0.73 5.90 -15.22
N GLY A 78 0.36 6.98 -15.93
CA GLY A 78 1.05 8.27 -15.82
C GLY A 78 1.08 8.81 -14.39
N CYS A 79 -0.04 8.74 -13.67
CA CYS A 79 -0.13 9.18 -12.27
C CYS A 79 0.72 8.27 -11.35
N VAL A 80 0.65 6.95 -11.55
CA VAL A 80 1.47 5.98 -10.80
C VAL A 80 2.97 6.24 -10.99
N ARG A 81 3.40 6.52 -12.23
CA ARG A 81 4.81 6.84 -12.54
C ARG A 81 5.28 8.09 -11.83
N GLN A 82 4.53 9.17 -11.95
CA GLN A 82 4.83 10.43 -11.26
C GLN A 82 4.91 10.22 -9.73
N ALA A 83 3.98 9.46 -9.16
CA ALA A 83 4.00 9.13 -7.74
C ALA A 83 5.27 8.37 -7.33
N ASN A 84 5.69 7.36 -8.10
CA ASN A 84 6.92 6.60 -7.83
C ASN A 84 8.18 7.45 -7.98
N GLU A 85 8.27 8.29 -9.01
CA GLU A 85 9.42 9.18 -9.25
C GLU A 85 9.59 10.18 -8.09
N VAL A 86 8.50 10.82 -7.68
CA VAL A 86 8.49 11.77 -6.57
C VAL A 86 8.86 11.09 -5.25
N ASN A 87 8.22 9.95 -4.94
CA ASN A 87 8.46 9.20 -3.71
C ASN A 87 9.93 8.76 -3.60
N ARG A 88 10.46 8.22 -4.70
CA ARG A 88 11.84 7.76 -4.79
C ARG A 88 12.85 8.88 -4.60
N ALA A 89 12.64 10.03 -5.25
CA ALA A 89 13.53 11.16 -5.14
C ALA A 89 13.48 11.80 -3.73
N ALA A 90 12.29 11.90 -3.12
CA ALA A 90 12.16 12.38 -1.74
C ALA A 90 12.79 11.42 -0.73
N LEU A 91 12.68 10.10 -0.95
CA LEU A 91 13.34 9.12 -0.10
C LEU A 91 14.86 9.17 -0.25
N ALA A 92 15.39 9.31 -1.48
CA ALA A 92 16.82 9.50 -1.70
C ALA A 92 17.37 10.71 -0.92
N GLU A 93 16.73 11.86 -1.07
CA GLU A 93 17.08 13.11 -0.37
C GLU A 93 16.99 12.94 1.16
N THR A 94 15.99 12.22 1.65
CA THR A 94 15.84 11.95 3.10
C THR A 94 16.94 11.03 3.63
N ILE A 95 17.26 9.94 2.93
CA ILE A 95 18.35 9.04 3.35
C ILE A 95 19.69 9.78 3.33
N GLU A 96 19.91 10.67 2.35
CA GLU A 96 21.11 11.48 2.26
C GLU A 96 21.23 12.49 3.42
N ALA A 97 20.13 13.14 3.80
CA ALA A 97 20.10 14.12 4.90
C ALA A 97 20.03 13.49 6.30
N LEU A 98 19.74 12.20 6.40
CA LEU A 98 19.51 11.51 7.67
C LEU A 98 20.76 11.53 8.57
N GLU A 99 20.57 11.89 9.83
CA GLU A 99 21.62 11.96 10.86
C GLU A 99 21.11 11.41 12.21
N PRO A 100 22.02 10.95 13.11
CA PRO A 100 21.65 10.65 14.49
C PRO A 100 20.96 11.85 15.17
N GLY A 101 19.94 11.57 15.98
CA GLY A 101 19.12 12.57 16.67
C GLY A 101 17.79 12.85 15.98
N TRP A 102 17.64 12.56 14.68
CA TRP A 102 16.35 12.67 14.01
C TRP A 102 15.34 11.70 14.63
N SER A 103 14.15 12.20 14.96
CA SER A 103 13.04 11.33 15.34
C SER A 103 12.43 10.63 14.12
N GLU A 104 11.67 9.55 14.35
CA GLU A 104 10.82 8.95 13.30
C GLU A 104 9.93 10.01 12.64
N TRP A 105 9.44 10.97 13.42
CA TRP A 105 8.62 12.06 12.92
C TRP A 105 9.41 13.02 12.02
N ASP A 106 10.66 13.35 12.36
CA ASP A 106 11.50 14.22 11.53
C ASP A 106 11.77 13.59 10.16
N ILE A 107 12.06 12.29 10.11
CA ILE A 107 12.21 11.53 8.87
C ILE A 107 10.96 11.66 8.00
N VAL A 108 9.78 11.46 8.58
CA VAL A 108 8.52 11.53 7.82
C VAL A 108 8.19 12.95 7.38
N MET A 109 8.45 13.96 8.20
CA MET A 109 8.22 15.34 7.80
C MET A 109 9.20 15.78 6.71
N HIS A 110 10.44 15.29 6.73
CA HIS A 110 11.40 15.54 5.67
C HIS A 110 10.96 14.91 4.34
N LEU A 111 10.49 13.66 4.36
CA LEU A 111 9.88 13.01 3.21
C LEU A 111 8.70 13.83 2.65
N CYS A 112 7.79 14.28 3.51
CA CYS A 112 6.62 15.05 3.08
C CYS A 112 6.98 16.39 2.44
N LYS A 113 7.98 17.10 2.98
CA LYS A 113 8.51 18.33 2.36
C LYS A 113 9.15 18.01 1.00
N GLY A 114 9.85 16.89 0.88
CA GLY A 114 10.40 16.40 -0.38
C GLY A 114 9.33 16.10 -1.44
N HIS A 115 8.17 15.56 -1.02
CA HIS A 115 7.01 15.36 -1.89
C HIS A 115 6.42 16.69 -2.38
N GLU A 116 6.12 17.61 -1.44
CA GLU A 116 5.56 18.93 -1.72
C GLU A 116 6.45 19.74 -2.68
N LYS A 117 7.76 19.80 -2.41
CA LYS A 117 8.75 20.47 -3.25
C LYS A 117 8.74 20.03 -4.71
N ARG A 118 8.38 18.77 -4.98
CA ARG A 118 8.42 18.17 -6.33
C ARG A 118 7.08 18.23 -7.05
N LEU A 119 5.97 18.27 -6.31
CA LEU A 119 4.63 18.24 -6.87
C LEU A 119 3.98 19.63 -6.98
N GLY A 120 4.41 20.59 -6.15
CA GLY A 120 3.82 21.93 -6.14
C GLY A 120 2.30 21.87 -5.93
N ASP A 121 1.55 22.45 -6.86
CA ASP A 121 0.09 22.58 -6.81
C ASP A 121 -0.68 21.34 -7.33
N GLU A 122 0.02 20.24 -7.62
CA GLU A 122 -0.64 19.00 -8.06
C GLU A 122 -1.58 18.44 -6.98
N TYR A 123 -2.64 17.74 -7.36
CA TYR A 123 -3.50 17.10 -6.36
C TYR A 123 -2.81 15.86 -5.78
N PHE A 124 -2.28 15.99 -4.56
CA PHE A 124 -1.58 14.90 -3.88
C PHE A 124 -1.87 14.81 -2.39
N TYR A 125 -1.59 13.64 -1.82
CA TYR A 125 -1.53 13.45 -0.38
C TYR A 125 -0.29 12.63 -0.03
N SER A 126 0.61 13.24 0.74
CA SER A 126 1.71 12.51 1.37
C SER A 126 1.15 11.77 2.58
N ALA A 127 1.35 10.46 2.63
CA ALA A 127 0.66 9.61 3.58
C ALA A 127 1.27 9.69 4.99
N THR A 128 1.32 10.86 5.63
CA THR A 128 1.97 11.09 6.93
C THR A 128 1.57 10.08 8.02
N GLY A 129 0.30 9.65 8.04
CA GLY A 129 -0.23 8.65 8.95
C GLY A 129 -0.02 7.19 8.51
N ALA A 130 0.24 6.93 7.22
CA ALA A 130 0.47 5.59 6.68
C ALA A 130 1.94 5.31 6.34
N THR A 131 2.80 6.33 6.29
CA THR A 131 4.24 6.17 6.11
C THR A 131 4.79 5.41 7.29
N VAL A 132 5.18 4.16 7.04
CA VAL A 132 5.82 3.32 8.03
C VAL A 132 7.27 3.74 8.12
N CYS A 133 7.68 4.23 9.28
CA CYS A 133 9.07 4.55 9.58
C CYS A 133 9.36 4.09 10.99
N GLN A 134 10.14 3.01 11.09
CA GLN A 134 10.45 2.29 12.32
C GLN A 134 11.96 2.36 12.57
N VAL A 135 12.36 2.84 13.74
CA VAL A 135 13.78 2.99 14.13
C VAL A 135 14.13 2.01 15.25
N GLY A 136 15.25 1.30 15.11
CA GLY A 136 15.78 0.36 16.08
C GLY A 136 14.75 -0.70 16.48
N GLU A 137 14.45 -0.83 17.77
CA GLU A 137 13.53 -1.83 18.31
C GLU A 137 12.10 -1.71 17.76
N HIS A 138 11.70 -0.54 17.26
CA HIS A 138 10.42 -0.36 16.61
C HIS A 138 10.29 -1.20 15.32
N MET A 139 11.41 -1.58 14.69
CA MET A 139 11.44 -2.48 13.53
C MET A 139 10.89 -3.87 13.83
N LEU A 140 10.69 -4.24 15.10
CA LEU A 140 10.00 -5.48 15.48
C LEU A 140 8.52 -5.49 15.09
N HIS A 141 7.93 -4.31 14.84
CA HIS A 141 6.50 -4.15 14.57
C HIS A 141 6.25 -3.28 13.33
N MET A 142 6.39 -3.86 12.12
CA MET A 142 6.29 -3.11 10.86
C MET A 142 5.04 -2.23 10.75
N HIS A 143 3.85 -2.73 11.09
CA HIS A 143 2.58 -2.00 10.96
C HIS A 143 2.15 -1.27 12.23
N ALA A 144 3.02 -1.12 13.24
CA ALA A 144 2.71 -0.32 14.41
C ALA A 144 2.71 1.17 14.03
N ILE A 145 1.53 1.68 13.68
CA ILE A 145 1.30 3.10 13.43
C ILE A 145 1.25 3.80 14.79
N ARG A 146 2.16 4.76 14.98
CA ARG A 146 2.27 5.57 16.20
C ARG A 146 1.80 7.00 15.92
N THR A 147 1.25 7.63 16.94
CA THR A 147 0.87 9.05 16.87
C THR A 147 2.09 9.94 16.63
N PRO A 148 1.94 11.15 16.06
CA PRO A 148 3.06 12.08 15.93
C PRO A 148 3.81 12.33 17.25
N ALA A 149 3.10 12.39 18.37
CA ALA A 149 3.70 12.59 19.69
C ALA A 149 4.59 11.41 20.13
N GLU A 150 4.21 10.16 19.79
CA GLU A 150 5.02 8.98 20.09
C GLU A 150 6.22 8.87 19.14
N ARG A 151 6.03 9.16 17.85
CA ARG A 151 7.10 9.13 16.84
C ARG A 151 8.21 10.13 17.13
N LYS A 152 7.89 11.25 17.78
CA LYS A 152 8.88 12.23 18.27
C LYS A 152 9.75 11.73 19.43
N LYS A 153 9.36 10.66 20.13
CA LYS A 153 10.10 10.14 21.30
C LYS A 153 11.24 9.21 20.91
N ARG A 154 11.15 8.53 19.75
CA ARG A 154 12.21 7.62 19.27
C ARG A 154 13.08 8.32 18.24
N CYS A 155 14.28 8.69 18.67
CA CYS A 155 15.32 9.32 17.85
C CYS A 155 16.35 8.31 17.40
N VAL A 156 16.80 8.42 16.16
CA VAL A 156 17.87 7.61 15.55
C VAL A 156 19.17 7.75 16.34
N ALA A 157 19.80 6.63 16.67
CA ALA A 157 21.10 6.54 17.32
C ALA A 157 22.09 5.75 16.44
N ARG A 158 23.39 5.85 16.75
CA ARG A 158 24.40 4.97 16.13
C ARG A 158 24.10 3.52 16.51
N GLY A 159 24.19 2.63 15.53
CA GLY A 159 23.85 1.21 15.65
C GLY A 159 22.40 0.88 15.27
N ASP A 160 21.52 1.88 15.14
CA ASP A 160 20.12 1.63 14.79
C ASP A 160 19.96 1.24 13.32
N GLY A 161 19.09 0.27 13.10
CA GLY A 161 18.44 0.08 11.81
C GLY A 161 17.25 1.03 11.66
N ILE A 162 16.91 1.36 10.42
CA ILE A 162 15.78 2.19 10.07
C ILE A 162 15.08 1.54 8.91
N TRP A 163 13.83 1.18 9.13
CA TRP A 163 12.93 0.68 8.10
C TRP A 163 11.98 1.81 7.69
N VAL A 164 11.99 2.19 6.41
CA VAL A 164 11.17 3.30 5.91
C VAL A 164 10.42 2.90 4.64
N GLU A 165 9.10 3.04 4.70
CA GLU A 165 8.16 2.83 3.59
C GLU A 165 7.34 4.11 3.41
N PRO A 166 7.88 5.11 2.69
CA PRO A 166 7.08 6.26 2.31
C PRO A 166 6.08 5.86 1.24
N GLY A 167 4.90 6.47 1.34
CA GLY A 167 3.99 6.49 0.21
C GLY A 167 3.33 7.83 0.00
N ILE A 168 3.01 8.03 -1.27
CA ILE A 168 2.41 9.25 -1.78
C ILE A 168 1.29 8.88 -2.72
N PHE A 169 0.23 9.68 -2.70
CA PHE A 169 -0.85 9.58 -3.66
C PHE A 169 -0.80 10.79 -4.59
N VAL A 170 -0.66 10.58 -5.90
CA VAL A 170 -0.76 11.63 -6.92
C VAL A 170 -2.02 11.36 -7.74
N LYS A 171 -2.96 12.31 -7.77
CA LYS A 171 -4.29 12.11 -8.37
C LYS A 171 -4.98 10.84 -7.88
N THR A 172 -4.83 10.55 -6.58
CA THR A 172 -5.25 9.33 -5.89
C THR A 172 -4.43 8.07 -6.21
N TYR A 173 -3.45 8.06 -7.11
CA TYR A 173 -2.64 6.88 -7.42
C TYR A 173 -1.41 6.78 -6.51
N VAL A 174 -1.20 5.60 -5.93
CA VAL A 174 -0.13 5.38 -4.96
C VAL A 174 1.22 5.13 -5.63
N GLY A 175 2.25 5.81 -5.15
CA GLY A 175 3.65 5.43 -5.29
C GLY A 175 4.19 5.08 -3.92
N CYS A 176 4.78 3.90 -3.75
CA CYS A 176 5.37 3.46 -2.49
C CYS A 176 6.61 2.60 -2.76
N MET A 177 7.53 2.60 -1.80
CA MET A 177 8.72 1.75 -1.83
C MET A 177 9.26 1.60 -0.42
N ILE A 178 10.07 0.57 -0.17
CA ILE A 178 10.68 0.29 1.12
C ILE A 178 12.19 0.40 0.96
N ARG A 179 12.87 1.02 1.93
CA ARG A 179 14.33 0.89 2.11
C ARG A 179 14.68 0.60 3.57
N THR A 180 15.75 -0.17 3.73
CA THR A 180 16.42 -0.36 5.01
C THR A 180 17.71 0.47 5.03
N VAL A 181 17.86 1.29 6.06
CA VAL A 181 19.06 2.09 6.34
C VAL A 181 19.65 1.61 7.66
N TRP A 182 20.97 1.71 7.81
CA TRP A 182 21.67 1.41 9.05
C TRP A 182 22.61 2.54 9.43
N MET A 183 22.57 2.96 10.69
CA MET A 183 23.47 3.98 11.22
C MET A 183 24.73 3.32 11.77
N GLY A 184 25.84 3.46 11.09
CA GLY A 184 27.07 2.71 11.36
C GLY A 184 26.99 1.26 10.87
N GLU A 185 27.84 0.40 11.43
CA GLU A 185 28.05 -0.95 10.91
C GLU A 185 26.83 -1.87 11.16
N PRO A 186 26.18 -2.42 10.11
CA PRO A 186 25.03 -3.29 10.27
C PRO A 186 25.42 -4.70 10.75
N PRO A 187 24.56 -5.39 11.51
CA PRO A 187 24.75 -6.81 11.80
C PRO A 187 24.93 -7.62 10.52
N ARG A 188 25.84 -8.60 10.52
CA ARG A 188 26.10 -9.47 9.36
C ARG A 188 24.81 -10.07 8.78
N ARG A 189 23.89 -10.50 9.65
CA ARG A 189 22.62 -11.10 9.26
C ARG A 189 21.70 -10.15 8.47
N VAL A 190 21.79 -8.84 8.70
CA VAL A 190 21.03 -7.83 7.95
C VAL A 190 21.54 -7.73 6.51
N ARG A 191 22.86 -7.76 6.31
CA ARG A 191 23.46 -7.80 4.97
C ARG A 191 23.06 -9.05 4.22
N GLU A 192 23.21 -10.22 4.84
CA GLU A 192 22.78 -11.49 4.25
C GLU A 192 21.29 -11.46 3.86
N ALA A 193 20.43 -10.93 4.72
CA ALA A 193 19.00 -10.82 4.46
C ALA A 193 18.71 -9.90 3.26
N LEU A 194 19.34 -8.72 3.18
CA LEU A 194 19.16 -7.81 2.04
C LEU A 194 19.67 -8.39 0.73
N ASP A 195 20.82 -9.05 0.72
CA ASP A 195 21.33 -9.70 -0.50
C ASP A 195 20.35 -10.78 -1.00
N VAL A 196 19.78 -11.56 -0.08
CA VAL A 196 18.78 -12.58 -0.41
C VAL A 196 17.50 -11.94 -0.95
N VAL A 197 16.94 -10.93 -0.29
CA VAL A 197 15.67 -10.33 -0.74
C VAL A 197 15.81 -9.53 -2.04
N HIS A 198 16.98 -8.93 -2.30
CA HIS A 198 17.25 -8.27 -3.58
C HIS A 198 17.34 -9.27 -4.73
N GLU A 199 18.07 -10.37 -4.55
CA GLU A 199 18.13 -11.44 -5.56
C GLU A 199 16.75 -12.12 -5.74
N ALA A 200 15.96 -12.26 -4.67
CA ALA A 200 14.59 -12.76 -4.76
C ALA A 200 13.70 -11.84 -5.61
N PHE A 201 13.81 -10.52 -5.42
CA PHE A 201 13.12 -9.53 -6.23
C PHE A 201 13.53 -9.62 -7.70
N ASP A 202 14.83 -9.70 -7.98
CA ASP A 202 15.33 -9.77 -9.36
C ASP A 202 14.91 -11.07 -10.07
N ARG A 203 14.72 -12.17 -9.32
CA ARG A 203 14.10 -13.41 -9.83
C ARG A 203 12.62 -13.24 -10.11
N LEU A 204 11.89 -12.59 -9.20
CA LEU A 204 10.46 -12.33 -9.34
C LEU A 204 10.17 -11.46 -10.57
N VAL A 205 10.95 -10.40 -10.80
CA VAL A 205 10.84 -9.53 -11.99
C VAL A 205 11.03 -10.29 -13.31
N LYS A 206 11.87 -11.32 -13.34
CA LYS A 206 12.07 -12.14 -14.56
C LYS A 206 10.85 -12.98 -14.94
N VAL A 207 9.97 -13.28 -13.98
CA VAL A 207 8.79 -14.12 -14.21
C VAL A 207 7.47 -13.35 -14.15
N LEU A 208 7.47 -12.14 -13.59
CA LEU A 208 6.33 -11.24 -13.62
C LEU A 208 5.98 -10.89 -15.07
N GLY A 209 4.79 -11.31 -15.49
CA GLY A 209 4.31 -11.08 -16.84
C GLY A 209 2.91 -11.66 -17.05
N PRO A 210 2.26 -11.31 -18.17
CA PRO A 210 0.92 -11.76 -18.46
C PRO A 210 0.87 -13.29 -18.64
N GLY A 211 -0.23 -13.90 -18.24
CA GLY A 211 -0.46 -15.35 -18.42
C GLY A 211 0.13 -16.25 -17.33
N ARG A 212 0.90 -15.70 -16.38
CA ARG A 212 1.37 -16.42 -15.18
C ARG A 212 0.32 -16.35 -14.08
N THR A 213 0.22 -17.40 -13.26
CA THR A 213 -0.62 -17.32 -12.06
C THR A 213 0.10 -16.53 -10.96
N ALA A 214 -0.67 -15.93 -10.06
CA ALA A 214 -0.15 -15.26 -8.88
C ALA A 214 0.66 -16.22 -7.98
N HIS A 215 0.28 -17.50 -7.93
CA HIS A 215 1.04 -18.56 -7.26
C HIS A 215 2.41 -18.79 -7.88
N ASP A 216 2.48 -18.96 -9.22
CA ASP A 216 3.74 -19.26 -9.91
C ASP A 216 4.78 -18.15 -9.68
N VAL A 217 4.32 -16.90 -9.67
CA VAL A 217 5.20 -15.74 -9.42
C VAL A 217 5.63 -15.69 -7.96
N ASP A 218 4.72 -15.92 -7.01
CA ASP A 218 5.05 -15.95 -5.57
C ASP A 218 6.09 -17.02 -5.23
N ALA A 219 5.92 -18.22 -5.77
CA ALA A 219 6.80 -19.36 -5.52
C ALA A 219 8.26 -19.03 -5.86
N VAL A 220 8.52 -18.31 -6.96
CA VAL A 220 9.89 -17.97 -7.38
C VAL A 220 10.67 -17.18 -6.33
N ALA A 221 10.05 -16.17 -5.72
CA ALA A 221 10.70 -15.40 -4.66
C ALA A 221 10.70 -16.16 -3.33
N ARG A 222 9.56 -16.74 -2.96
CA ARG A 222 9.37 -17.42 -1.69
C ARG A 222 10.30 -18.62 -1.55
N ASP A 223 10.35 -19.50 -2.54
CA ASP A 223 11.16 -20.72 -2.51
C ASP A 223 12.65 -20.37 -2.45
N TYR A 224 13.08 -19.32 -3.15
CA TYR A 224 14.46 -18.85 -3.09
C TYR A 224 14.81 -18.30 -1.70
N ILE A 225 13.96 -17.46 -1.11
CA ILE A 225 14.16 -16.93 0.26
C ILE A 225 14.23 -18.07 1.27
N THR A 226 13.31 -19.05 1.18
CA THR A 226 13.28 -20.24 2.03
C THR A 226 14.53 -21.10 1.87
N ALA A 227 14.98 -21.35 0.64
CA ALA A 227 16.21 -22.10 0.39
C ALA A 227 17.48 -21.42 0.95
N LYS A 228 17.44 -20.09 1.17
CA LYS A 228 18.52 -19.33 1.80
C LYS A 228 18.41 -19.25 3.33
N GLY A 229 17.44 -19.95 3.93
CA GLY A 229 17.26 -20.01 5.38
C GLY A 229 16.62 -18.76 5.96
N PHE A 230 15.80 -18.07 5.17
CA PHE A 230 14.93 -16.98 5.62
C PHE A 230 13.47 -17.34 5.34
N GLU A 231 12.52 -16.58 5.91
CA GLU A 231 11.09 -16.81 5.72
C GLU A 231 10.40 -15.50 5.35
N ILE A 232 9.48 -15.57 4.39
CA ILE A 232 8.58 -14.46 4.03
C ILE A 232 7.18 -14.78 4.56
N GLN A 233 6.74 -14.05 5.58
CA GLN A 233 5.48 -14.32 6.31
C GLN A 233 4.28 -13.56 5.73
N HIS A 234 4.44 -12.98 4.54
CA HIS A 234 3.43 -12.20 3.84
C HIS A 234 3.43 -12.52 2.35
N ARG A 235 2.49 -11.93 1.62
CA ARG A 235 2.43 -11.94 0.15
C ARG A 235 3.69 -11.30 -0.44
N THR A 236 4.24 -11.90 -1.50
CA THR A 236 5.42 -11.38 -2.25
C THR A 236 5.07 -10.16 -3.11
N GLY A 237 3.78 -9.95 -3.37
CA GLY A 237 3.28 -8.74 -4.01
C GLY A 237 1.78 -8.64 -3.95
N TYR A 238 1.26 -7.45 -4.21
CA TYR A 238 -0.17 -7.19 -4.28
C TYR A 238 -0.50 -6.02 -5.19
N VAL A 239 -1.68 -6.06 -5.81
CA VAL A 239 -2.12 -4.94 -6.64
C VAL A 239 -2.28 -3.68 -5.77
N ALA A 240 -1.56 -2.65 -6.18
CA ALA A 240 -1.57 -1.34 -5.56
C ALA A 240 -2.61 -0.46 -6.26
N ASN A 241 -3.40 0.26 -5.47
CA ASN A 241 -4.49 1.06 -5.97
C ASN A 241 -4.61 2.42 -5.28
N GLU A 242 -5.68 3.14 -5.60
CA GLU A 242 -5.99 4.42 -4.99
C GLU A 242 -6.30 4.40 -3.49
N ARG A 243 -6.38 3.21 -2.89
CA ARG A 243 -6.52 2.98 -1.44
C ARG A 243 -5.31 2.24 -0.86
N TRP A 244 -4.15 2.33 -1.52
CA TRP A 244 -2.92 1.56 -1.25
C TRP A 244 -3.05 0.06 -1.59
N THR A 245 -4.10 -0.60 -1.12
CA THR A 245 -4.40 -2.00 -1.42
C THR A 245 -5.80 -2.18 -1.99
N ASP A 246 -5.95 -3.09 -2.94
CA ASP A 246 -7.26 -3.55 -3.44
C ASP A 246 -8.02 -4.47 -2.45
N ALA A 247 -7.64 -4.48 -1.16
CA ALA A 247 -7.92 -5.56 -0.18
C ALA A 247 -7.82 -6.97 -0.75
N GLY A 248 -6.72 -7.23 -1.47
CA GLY A 248 -6.34 -8.60 -1.79
C GLY A 248 -7.13 -9.24 -2.93
N ILE A 249 -7.77 -8.44 -3.80
CA ILE A 249 -8.39 -8.96 -5.04
C ILE A 249 -7.40 -9.76 -5.86
N LEU A 250 -6.17 -9.25 -5.96
CA LEU A 250 -5.06 -9.97 -6.57
C LEU A 250 -3.80 -9.75 -5.73
N SER A 251 -3.24 -10.84 -5.25
CA SER A 251 -2.02 -10.89 -4.43
C SER A 251 -1.20 -12.09 -4.83
N LEU A 252 0.12 -11.90 -4.90
CA LEU A 252 1.08 -12.97 -5.15
C LEU A 252 1.24 -13.74 -3.84
N THR A 253 0.57 -14.88 -3.76
CA THR A 253 0.50 -15.74 -2.58
C THR A 253 0.44 -17.21 -2.99
N PRO A 254 0.87 -18.13 -2.11
CA PRO A 254 0.74 -19.57 -2.37
C PRO A 254 -0.72 -19.95 -2.68
N GLY A 255 -0.91 -20.78 -3.71
CA GLY A 255 -2.22 -21.31 -4.08
C GLY A 255 -3.18 -20.33 -4.76
N ASN A 256 -2.80 -19.07 -5.02
CA ASN A 256 -3.66 -18.14 -5.76
C ASN A 256 -3.62 -18.42 -7.28
N PRO A 257 -4.72 -18.91 -7.90
CA PRO A 257 -4.73 -19.32 -9.29
C PRO A 257 -4.97 -18.16 -10.27
N LEU A 258 -5.22 -16.94 -9.77
CA LEU A 258 -5.53 -15.80 -10.64
C LEU A 258 -4.37 -15.49 -11.58
N VAL A 259 -4.71 -15.27 -12.85
CA VAL A 259 -3.76 -15.00 -13.92
C VAL A 259 -3.45 -13.51 -13.99
N LEU A 260 -2.17 -13.17 -14.14
CA LEU A 260 -1.71 -11.81 -14.30
C LEU A 260 -2.02 -11.28 -15.70
N GLU A 261 -2.40 -10.00 -15.78
CA GLU A 261 -2.84 -9.31 -17.00
C GLU A 261 -2.12 -7.97 -17.18
N VAL A 262 -2.01 -7.54 -18.44
CA VAL A 262 -1.38 -6.26 -18.80
C VAL A 262 -2.12 -5.08 -18.17
N GLY A 263 -1.35 -4.14 -17.63
CA GLY A 263 -1.83 -2.93 -16.96
C GLY A 263 -2.02 -3.08 -15.44
N GLN A 264 -1.78 -4.28 -14.89
CA GLN A 264 -1.79 -4.48 -13.45
C GLN A 264 -0.54 -3.90 -12.79
N VAL A 265 -0.71 -3.13 -11.71
CA VAL A 265 0.39 -2.54 -10.94
C VAL A 265 0.51 -3.25 -9.61
N PHE A 266 1.68 -3.82 -9.33
CA PHE A 266 1.97 -4.51 -8.07
C PHE A 266 2.94 -3.73 -7.23
N HIS A 267 2.69 -3.61 -5.93
CA HIS A 267 3.75 -3.36 -4.95
C HIS A 267 4.33 -4.71 -4.53
N CYS A 268 5.65 -4.86 -4.62
CA CYS A 268 6.39 -6.10 -4.38
C CYS A 268 7.34 -5.94 -3.19
N PRO A 269 6.83 -6.00 -1.94
CA PRO A 269 7.65 -5.93 -0.74
C PRO A 269 8.46 -7.20 -0.54
N MET A 270 9.79 -7.11 -0.62
CA MET A 270 10.70 -8.21 -0.34
C MET A 270 11.41 -7.95 0.98
N HIS A 271 10.88 -8.54 2.05
CA HIS A 271 11.43 -8.40 3.37
C HIS A 271 11.23 -9.62 4.24
N VAL A 272 12.07 -9.71 5.26
CA VAL A 272 12.10 -10.84 6.19
C VAL A 272 12.17 -10.30 7.62
N PHE A 273 11.66 -11.09 8.55
CA PHE A 273 11.78 -10.78 9.98
C PHE A 273 13.03 -11.45 10.55
N LEU A 274 13.87 -10.68 11.23
CA LEU A 274 15.06 -11.17 11.92
C LEU A 274 14.83 -11.09 13.44
N PRO A 275 14.78 -12.22 14.18
CA PRO A 275 14.58 -12.21 15.62
C PRO A 275 15.58 -11.31 16.35
N GLY A 276 15.09 -10.45 17.23
CA GLY A 276 15.90 -9.49 17.99
C GLY A 276 16.37 -8.26 17.20
N ILE A 277 16.12 -8.21 15.89
CA ILE A 277 16.48 -7.08 15.02
C ILE A 277 15.23 -6.40 14.45
N GLY A 278 14.28 -7.18 13.92
CA GLY A 278 13.08 -6.68 13.25
C GLY A 278 13.06 -6.92 11.74
N TYR A 279 12.16 -6.23 11.05
CA TYR A 279 11.97 -6.35 9.60
C TYR A 279 13.09 -5.65 8.82
N VAL A 280 13.66 -6.33 7.83
CA VAL A 280 14.67 -5.79 6.90
C VAL A 280 14.41 -6.26 5.48
N GLY A 281 14.66 -5.38 4.52
CA GLY A 281 14.22 -5.57 3.14
C GLY A 281 14.10 -4.29 2.33
N SER A 282 13.57 -4.45 1.12
CA SER A 282 13.25 -3.36 0.22
C SER A 282 12.08 -3.74 -0.69
N SER A 283 11.57 -2.78 -1.43
CA SER A 283 10.48 -3.03 -2.37
C SER A 283 10.53 -2.11 -3.56
N GLU A 284 9.75 -2.48 -4.57
CA GLU A 284 9.44 -1.65 -5.73
C GLU A 284 7.98 -1.83 -6.10
N GLN A 285 7.45 -0.85 -6.83
CA GLN A 285 6.26 -1.08 -7.64
C GLN A 285 6.65 -1.48 -9.06
N VAL A 286 5.82 -2.33 -9.66
CA VAL A 286 6.00 -2.82 -11.02
C VAL A 286 4.68 -2.75 -11.77
N VAL A 287 4.71 -2.55 -13.09
CA VAL A 287 3.55 -2.68 -13.96
C VAL A 287 3.73 -3.87 -14.90
N ILE A 288 2.71 -4.70 -15.05
CA ILE A 288 2.69 -5.80 -16.03
C ILE A 288 2.52 -5.20 -17.43
N THR A 289 3.46 -5.53 -18.32
CA THR A 289 3.47 -5.12 -19.73
C THR A 289 3.20 -6.33 -20.63
N SER A 290 3.04 -6.12 -21.94
CA SER A 290 2.85 -7.24 -22.88
C SER A 290 4.08 -8.16 -23.01
N ARG A 291 5.25 -7.77 -22.49
CA ARG A 291 6.51 -8.51 -22.61
C ARG A 291 7.08 -9.00 -21.27
N GLY A 292 6.38 -8.79 -20.16
CA GLY A 292 6.86 -9.07 -18.81
C GLY A 292 6.36 -8.01 -17.85
N CYS A 293 7.26 -7.36 -17.11
CA CYS A 293 6.94 -6.21 -16.29
C CYS A 293 7.97 -5.09 -16.46
N GLU A 294 7.61 -3.92 -15.96
CA GLU A 294 8.49 -2.76 -15.83
C GLU A 294 8.54 -2.35 -14.36
N VAL A 295 9.74 -2.13 -13.83
CA VAL A 295 9.93 -1.58 -12.48
C VAL A 295 9.76 -0.07 -12.53
N LEU A 296 8.90 0.49 -11.69
CA LEU A 296 8.49 1.88 -11.76
C LEU A 296 9.52 2.83 -11.11
N GLY A 297 9.76 3.95 -11.81
CA GLY A 297 10.72 4.98 -11.43
C GLY A 297 12.17 4.66 -11.82
N ASP A 298 12.99 5.71 -11.89
CA ASP A 298 14.41 5.59 -12.24
C ASP A 298 15.20 4.83 -11.17
N GLN A 299 15.63 3.61 -11.49
CA GLN A 299 16.34 2.73 -10.55
C GLN A 299 17.71 3.26 -10.13
N SER A 300 18.27 4.27 -10.82
CA SER A 300 19.50 4.95 -10.40
C SER A 300 19.29 5.86 -9.18
N ILE A 301 18.05 6.30 -8.95
CA ILE A 301 17.67 7.13 -7.80
C ILE A 301 17.18 6.20 -6.68
N CYS A 302 17.75 6.32 -5.48
CA CYS A 302 17.44 5.44 -4.35
C CYS A 302 17.51 3.92 -4.71
N PRO A 303 18.62 3.39 -5.24
CA PRO A 303 18.74 1.99 -5.65
C PRO A 303 18.47 0.99 -4.50
N ARG A 304 18.12 -0.25 -4.84
CA ARG A 304 18.04 -1.36 -3.88
C ARG A 304 19.44 -1.72 -3.39
N ARG A 305 19.78 -1.27 -2.18
CA ARG A 305 21.02 -1.60 -1.47
C ARG A 305 20.82 -1.37 0.03
N LEU A 306 21.73 -1.90 0.84
CA LEU A 306 21.84 -1.47 2.23
C LEU A 306 22.45 -0.06 2.26
N TYR A 307 21.76 0.89 2.86
CA TYR A 307 22.30 2.22 3.08
C TYR A 307 23.00 2.25 4.43
N ILE A 308 24.27 2.60 4.44
CA ILE A 308 25.09 2.72 5.66
C ILE A 308 25.42 4.20 5.83
N LYS A 309 25.06 4.78 6.97
CA LYS A 309 25.16 6.22 7.27
C LYS A 309 25.95 6.48 8.55
#